data_AF-U5LCT8-F1
#
_entry.id   AF-U5LCT8-F1
#
_cell.length_a   1.000
_cell.length_b   1.000
_cell.length_c   1.000
_cell.angle_alpha   90.00
_cell.angle_beta   90.00
_cell.angle_gamma   90.00
#
_symmetry.space_group_name_H-M   'P 1'
#
loop_
_entity.id
_entity.type
_entity.pdbx_description
1 polymer ?
#
loop_
_entity_poly.entity_id
_entity_poly.type
_entity_poly.pdbx_seq_one_letter_code
_entity_poly.pdbx_strand_id
1 'polypeptide(L)'
;MEHIAYTQSAEKVLKLPTSARPLVNPDDVWVPEGYKVEVAAAGLSFPTGMGFAEDGTLYILEGGSTWPTRPALPPRILSLDPGGMLDVFAVETLGGPRGVVCRDGKLYVSCKGGYLARIVAYDRKTKERTVLHEKIPSGGWHEPGGPVFGPHDGLLYFANGSVSQNGVCLPAGFTVDLAKHPEAHDVPGADITLTGHNVTSRNPLMPFPFLTETGAFKPFGTPAQKGEKVKGELWCSTGLWRSNPDGSEPELLAWGLRNPYGLAFSEEGELYASDNCLEEKGERSIAGDPDRIWHIPNAKTKHGTVKTPDWYGFPDYRADGVPVWDERCKPAKGKAAEQLIENPPEWAGPPVYLEKPHSAMTKMEFCTSDFFGHRGKLFVTEWGTYAPINTPHEKDLNNGFRVAMVDVKTGTSEVFLRNRAPGAASYSGTGGIERPVDCKFHPDGKSLYVLDFGYSPVTKGYIQAYGHTGVLWKITKE
;
A
#
# COMPACT_ATOMS: atom_id res chain seq x y z
N MET A 1 -31.05 -5.34 -8.27
CA MET A 1 -29.98 -5.60 -7.28
C MET A 1 -30.05 -7.08 -6.98
N GLU A 2 -29.38 -7.90 -7.78
CA GLU A 2 -29.28 -9.34 -7.52
C GLU A 2 -28.29 -9.56 -6.39
N HIS A 3 -28.66 -10.40 -5.43
CA HIS A 3 -27.78 -10.84 -4.35
C HIS A 3 -26.51 -11.44 -4.96
N ILE A 4 -25.37 -10.77 -4.81
CA ILE A 4 -24.07 -11.37 -5.07
C ILE A 4 -23.91 -12.47 -4.03
N ALA A 5 -23.93 -13.72 -4.48
CA ALA A 5 -23.86 -14.90 -3.63
C ALA A 5 -22.46 -15.01 -3.02
N TYR A 6 -22.25 -14.40 -1.85
CA TYR A 6 -21.11 -14.71 -1.00
C TYR A 6 -21.27 -16.14 -0.50
N THR A 7 -20.30 -17.00 -0.78
CA THR A 7 -20.37 -18.40 -0.36
C THR A 7 -19.74 -18.52 1.03
N GLN A 8 -20.58 -18.59 2.07
CA GLN A 8 -20.20 -19.28 3.30
C GLN A 8 -20.55 -20.75 3.10
N SER A 9 -19.55 -21.56 2.78
CA SER A 9 -19.74 -23.00 2.67
C SER A 9 -19.11 -23.67 3.88
N ALA A 10 -19.79 -24.70 4.41
CA ALA A 10 -19.16 -25.70 5.27
C ALA A 10 -18.17 -26.59 4.46
N GLU A 11 -18.16 -26.47 3.13
CA GLU A 11 -17.18 -27.13 2.27
C GLU A 11 -15.82 -26.45 2.40
N LYS A 12 -14.80 -27.29 2.66
CA LYS A 12 -13.40 -26.85 2.74
C LYS A 12 -12.91 -26.23 1.43
N VAL A 13 -13.42 -26.70 0.29
CA VAL A 13 -13.05 -26.25 -1.05
C VAL A 13 -14.23 -25.50 -1.66
N LEU A 14 -14.00 -24.27 -2.12
CA LEU A 14 -15.04 -23.43 -2.70
C LEU A 14 -14.90 -23.33 -4.21
N LYS A 15 -16.03 -23.36 -4.91
CA LYS A 15 -16.12 -22.98 -6.33
C LYS A 15 -16.69 -21.58 -6.44
N LEU A 16 -15.91 -20.65 -7.00
CA LEU A 16 -16.38 -19.29 -7.21
C LEU A 16 -17.17 -19.19 -8.53
N PRO A 17 -18.21 -18.34 -8.60
CA PRO A 17 -19.00 -18.13 -9.82
C PRO A 17 -18.26 -17.25 -10.86
N THR A 18 -16.93 -17.37 -10.94
CA THR A 18 -16.07 -16.64 -11.87
C THR A 18 -15.05 -17.59 -12.49
N SER A 19 -14.82 -17.46 -13.79
CA SER A 19 -13.81 -18.25 -14.51
C SER A 19 -12.38 -17.81 -14.21
N ALA A 20 -12.20 -16.61 -13.64
CA ALA A 20 -10.88 -16.03 -13.42
C ALA A 20 -10.15 -16.65 -12.20
N ARG A 21 -10.91 -17.10 -11.18
CA ARG A 21 -10.42 -17.85 -10.02
C ARG A 21 -11.50 -18.86 -9.59
N PRO A 22 -11.68 -19.96 -10.34
CA PRO A 22 -12.83 -20.84 -10.15
C PRO A 22 -12.72 -21.72 -8.89
N LEU A 23 -11.54 -21.82 -8.27
CA LEU A 23 -11.24 -22.71 -7.15
C LEU A 23 -10.58 -21.93 -6.01
N VAL A 24 -11.05 -22.18 -4.79
CA VAL A 24 -10.39 -21.75 -3.54
C VAL A 24 -10.23 -22.97 -2.64
N ASN A 25 -9.03 -23.22 -2.15
CA ASN A 25 -8.68 -24.41 -1.37
C ASN A 25 -7.63 -24.06 -0.29
N PRO A 26 -8.02 -24.06 1.01
CA PRO A 26 -7.09 -23.85 2.12
C PRO A 26 -5.93 -24.83 2.19
N ASP A 27 -6.07 -26.06 1.66
CA ASP A 27 -4.99 -27.05 1.72
C ASP A 27 -3.78 -26.69 0.84
N ASP A 28 -3.98 -25.83 -0.15
CA ASP A 28 -2.91 -25.33 -1.03
C ASP A 28 -2.08 -24.22 -0.36
N VAL A 29 -2.56 -23.70 0.79
CA VAL A 29 -1.88 -22.70 1.61
C VAL A 29 -1.09 -23.41 2.70
N TRP A 30 0.19 -23.09 2.78
CA TRP A 30 1.08 -23.52 3.85
C TRP A 30 1.12 -22.46 4.96
N VAL A 31 1.05 -22.94 6.20
CA VAL A 31 1.31 -22.23 7.45
C VAL A 31 2.16 -23.14 8.37
N PRO A 32 2.82 -22.61 9.41
CA PRO A 32 3.53 -23.42 10.39
C PRO A 32 2.64 -24.48 11.05
N GLU A 33 3.28 -25.54 11.57
CA GLU A 33 2.58 -26.55 12.36
C GLU A 33 1.90 -25.92 13.59
N GLY A 34 0.73 -26.45 13.96
CA GLY A 34 -0.11 -25.88 15.02
C GLY A 34 -1.03 -24.74 14.56
N TYR A 35 -1.11 -24.49 13.25
CA TYR A 35 -2.06 -23.55 12.66
C TYR A 35 -2.92 -24.20 11.58
N LYS A 36 -4.17 -23.75 11.50
CA LYS A 36 -5.16 -24.18 10.51
C LYS A 36 -5.60 -23.01 9.64
N VAL A 37 -5.71 -23.25 8.33
CA VAL A 37 -6.22 -22.27 7.35
C VAL A 37 -7.67 -22.59 7.00
N GLU A 38 -8.51 -21.56 6.94
CA GLU A 38 -9.92 -21.61 6.57
C GLU A 38 -10.27 -20.42 5.66
N VAL A 39 -11.35 -20.53 4.89
CA VAL A 39 -11.92 -19.38 4.17
C VAL A 39 -13.02 -18.76 5.04
N ALA A 40 -12.88 -17.48 5.38
CA ALA A 40 -13.90 -16.73 6.12
C ALA A 40 -14.89 -16.03 5.18
N ALA A 41 -14.42 -15.54 4.03
CA ALA A 41 -15.25 -14.97 2.97
C ALA A 41 -14.56 -15.11 1.62
N ALA A 42 -15.33 -15.20 0.53
CA ALA A 42 -14.79 -15.22 -0.82
C ALA A 42 -15.73 -14.51 -1.80
N GLY A 43 -15.21 -14.15 -2.98
CA GLY A 43 -15.95 -13.39 -3.97
C GLY A 43 -15.90 -11.88 -3.76
N LEU A 44 -14.90 -11.39 -3.01
CA LEU A 44 -14.64 -9.97 -2.81
C LEU A 44 -14.09 -9.34 -4.09
N SER A 45 -14.34 -8.05 -4.26
CA SER A 45 -13.98 -7.26 -5.43
C SER A 45 -12.92 -6.22 -5.10
N PHE A 46 -11.68 -6.53 -5.47
CA PHE A 46 -10.52 -5.65 -5.26
C PHE A 46 -10.40 -5.18 -3.81
N PRO A 47 -10.41 -6.09 -2.82
CA PRO A 47 -10.31 -5.69 -1.43
C PRO A 47 -8.95 -5.02 -1.17
N THR A 48 -8.92 -3.98 -0.35
CA THR A 48 -7.71 -3.13 -0.14
C THR A 48 -7.22 -3.10 1.29
N GLY A 49 -8.11 -3.29 2.27
CA GLY A 49 -7.78 -3.27 3.68
C GLY A 49 -8.94 -3.73 4.54
N MET A 50 -8.66 -3.96 5.82
CA MET A 50 -9.67 -4.36 6.81
C MET A 50 -9.32 -3.92 8.22
N GLY A 51 -10.31 -3.93 9.11
CA GLY A 51 -10.11 -3.59 10.52
C GLY A 51 -11.22 -4.15 11.40
N PHE A 52 -10.83 -4.73 12.53
CA PHE A 52 -11.77 -5.24 13.53
C PHE A 52 -12.27 -4.13 14.45
N ALA A 53 -13.55 -4.23 14.83
CA ALA A 53 -14.08 -3.59 16.02
C ALA A 53 -13.91 -4.49 17.24
N GLU A 54 -14.00 -3.91 18.43
CA GLU A 54 -13.90 -4.61 19.72
C GLU A 54 -14.92 -5.75 19.89
N ASP A 55 -16.09 -5.63 19.24
CA ASP A 55 -17.16 -6.64 19.26
C ASP A 55 -16.93 -7.82 18.29
N GLY A 56 -15.80 -7.84 17.57
CA GLY A 56 -15.46 -8.87 16.59
C GLY A 56 -16.02 -8.61 15.18
N THR A 57 -16.78 -7.53 14.96
CA THR A 57 -17.19 -7.13 13.60
C THR A 57 -15.98 -6.74 12.78
N LEU A 58 -15.83 -7.32 11.59
CA LEU A 58 -14.78 -6.99 10.65
C LEU A 58 -15.30 -6.04 9.58
N TYR A 59 -14.62 -4.92 9.37
CA TYR A 59 -14.87 -4.04 8.24
C TYR A 59 -13.88 -4.35 7.12
N ILE A 60 -14.39 -4.53 5.89
CA ILE A 60 -13.59 -4.88 4.71
C ILE A 60 -13.78 -3.80 3.65
N LEU A 61 -12.69 -3.32 3.07
CA LEU A 61 -12.68 -2.24 2.09
C LEU A 61 -12.55 -2.82 0.69
N GLU A 62 -13.40 -2.40 -0.24
CA GLU A 62 -13.38 -2.78 -1.64
C GLU A 62 -13.30 -1.56 -2.57
N GLY A 63 -12.79 -1.78 -3.79
CA GLY A 63 -12.61 -0.74 -4.80
C GLY A 63 -11.17 -0.28 -4.94
N GLY A 64 -10.22 -1.22 -4.81
CA GLY A 64 -8.81 -0.98 -5.11
C GLY A 64 -8.54 -0.54 -6.55
N SER A 65 -7.41 0.14 -6.75
CA SER A 65 -6.96 0.56 -8.07
C SER A 65 -6.68 -0.64 -8.97
N THR A 66 -7.14 -0.59 -10.22
CA THR A 66 -6.90 -1.63 -11.23
C THR A 66 -6.36 -1.01 -12.50
N TRP A 67 -5.41 -1.69 -13.16
CA TRP A 67 -4.91 -1.27 -14.47
C TRP A 67 -5.31 -2.29 -15.56
N PRO A 68 -5.89 -1.85 -16.70
CA PRO A 68 -6.45 -0.51 -16.94
C PRO A 68 -7.62 -0.21 -15.98
N THR A 69 -7.91 1.08 -15.75
CA THR A 69 -9.03 1.45 -14.86
C THR A 69 -10.34 0.92 -15.44
N ARG A 70 -11.10 0.16 -14.64
CA ARG A 70 -12.40 -0.37 -15.08
C ARG A 70 -13.53 0.62 -14.78
N PRO A 71 -14.58 0.65 -15.61
CA PRO A 71 -15.86 1.22 -15.22
C PRO A 71 -16.62 0.23 -14.29
N ALA A 72 -17.17 0.76 -13.20
CA ALA A 72 -18.34 0.23 -12.45
C ALA A 72 -18.18 -0.98 -11.50
N LEU A 73 -17.26 -0.92 -10.53
CA LEU A 73 -17.54 -1.52 -9.22
C LEU A 73 -17.59 -0.41 -8.16
N PRO A 74 -18.68 -0.30 -7.37
CA PRO A 74 -18.76 0.73 -6.34
C PRO A 74 -17.68 0.48 -5.28
N PRO A 75 -16.93 1.51 -4.84
CA PRO A 75 -16.01 1.37 -3.73
C PRO A 75 -16.82 1.27 -2.43
N ARG A 76 -16.75 0.10 -1.78
CA ARG A 76 -17.61 -0.25 -0.64
C ARG A 76 -16.80 -0.41 0.63
N ILE A 77 -17.43 -0.09 1.74
CA ILE A 77 -17.06 -0.58 3.07
C ILE A 77 -18.09 -1.65 3.41
N LEU A 78 -17.64 -2.89 3.54
CA LEU A 78 -18.46 -4.02 3.98
C LEU A 78 -18.29 -4.20 5.48
N SER A 79 -19.32 -4.74 6.13
CA SER A 79 -19.26 -5.22 7.52
C SER A 79 -19.60 -6.71 7.56
N LEU A 80 -18.71 -7.50 8.14
CA LEU A 80 -18.90 -8.91 8.46
C LEU A 80 -19.07 -9.04 9.97
N ASP A 81 -20.27 -9.39 10.43
CA ASP A 81 -20.53 -9.58 11.86
C ASP A 81 -20.00 -10.93 12.38
N PRO A 82 -19.89 -11.11 13.72
CA PRO A 82 -19.44 -12.38 14.30
C PRO A 82 -20.34 -13.59 14.00
N GLY A 83 -21.59 -13.35 13.61
CA GLY A 83 -22.52 -14.39 13.15
C GLY A 83 -22.31 -14.80 11.69
N GLY A 84 -21.44 -14.09 10.97
CA GLY A 84 -21.11 -14.35 9.58
C GLY A 84 -21.93 -13.52 8.58
N MET A 85 -22.81 -12.62 9.00
CA MET A 85 -23.58 -11.81 8.05
C MET A 85 -22.68 -10.73 7.43
N LEU A 86 -22.62 -10.70 6.09
CA LEU A 86 -21.91 -9.69 5.32
C LEU A 86 -22.91 -8.69 4.73
N ASP A 87 -22.71 -7.40 4.99
CA ASP A 87 -23.55 -6.31 4.48
C ASP A 87 -22.70 -5.12 4.00
N VAL A 88 -23.30 -4.24 3.21
CA VAL A 88 -22.70 -2.96 2.81
C VAL A 88 -22.90 -1.95 3.94
N PHE A 89 -21.82 -1.65 4.65
CA PHE A 89 -21.82 -0.62 5.69
C PHE A 89 -21.98 0.78 5.07
N ALA A 90 -21.13 1.11 4.10
CA ALA A 90 -21.12 2.39 3.39
C ALA A 90 -20.57 2.26 1.97
N VAL A 91 -20.82 3.27 1.15
CA VAL A 91 -20.25 3.42 -0.19
C VAL A 91 -19.46 4.73 -0.22
N GLU A 92 -18.19 4.65 -0.59
CA GLU A 92 -17.35 5.83 -0.73
C GLU A 92 -17.45 6.45 -2.12
N THR A 93 -16.88 7.64 -2.26
CA THR A 93 -16.69 8.30 -3.56
C THR A 93 -15.21 8.32 -3.91
N LEU A 94 -14.83 8.98 -5.02
CA LEU A 94 -13.44 9.08 -5.49
C LEU A 94 -12.81 7.73 -5.88
N GLY A 95 -11.52 7.52 -5.57
CA GLY A 95 -10.74 6.33 -5.88
C GLY A 95 -10.93 5.16 -4.90
N GLY A 96 -11.80 5.33 -3.90
CA GLY A 96 -12.23 4.29 -2.96
C GLY A 96 -11.41 4.18 -1.66
N PRO A 97 -11.90 3.39 -0.70
CA PRO A 97 -11.27 3.21 0.61
C PRO A 97 -10.00 2.34 0.51
N ARG A 98 -9.05 2.53 1.43
CA ARG A 98 -7.72 1.89 1.42
C ARG A 98 -7.29 1.28 2.73
N GLY A 99 -7.46 1.98 3.84
CA GLY A 99 -7.23 1.44 5.18
C GLY A 99 -8.29 1.90 6.15
N VAL A 100 -8.46 1.15 7.23
CA VAL A 100 -9.53 1.35 8.19
C VAL A 100 -9.13 0.94 9.60
N VAL A 101 -9.58 1.70 10.59
CA VAL A 101 -9.44 1.35 12.01
C VAL A 101 -10.71 1.73 12.77
N CYS A 102 -11.13 0.87 13.71
CA CYS A 102 -12.23 1.16 14.62
C CYS A 102 -11.70 1.75 15.92
N ARG A 103 -12.36 2.80 16.44
CA ARG A 103 -12.07 3.36 17.77
C ARG A 103 -13.26 4.15 18.29
N ASP A 104 -13.57 4.01 19.57
CA ASP A 104 -14.59 4.81 20.27
C ASP A 104 -15.95 4.86 19.54
N GLY A 105 -16.41 3.70 19.04
CA GLY A 105 -17.66 3.58 18.30
C GLY A 105 -17.65 4.16 16.89
N LYS A 106 -16.49 4.64 16.40
CA LYS A 106 -16.30 5.19 15.06
C LYS A 106 -15.44 4.28 14.19
N LEU A 107 -15.57 4.47 12.88
CA LEU A 107 -14.77 3.86 11.84
C LEU A 107 -13.98 4.95 11.11
N TYR A 108 -12.65 4.92 11.17
CA TYR A 108 -11.77 5.87 10.49
C TYR A 108 -11.22 5.24 9.23
N VAL A 109 -11.31 5.94 8.10
CA VAL A 109 -11.01 5.38 6.78
C VAL A 109 -10.13 6.32 5.97
N SER A 110 -9.07 5.79 5.36
CA SER A 110 -8.31 6.49 4.33
C SER A 110 -8.91 6.19 2.95
N CYS A 111 -9.10 7.23 2.15
CA CYS A 111 -9.71 7.16 0.83
C CYS A 111 -8.78 7.73 -0.23
N LYS A 112 -8.49 6.96 -1.28
CA LYS A 112 -7.70 7.43 -2.42
C LYS A 112 -8.48 8.46 -3.21
N GLY A 113 -7.79 9.52 -3.62
CA GLY A 113 -8.35 10.60 -4.42
C GLY A 113 -7.90 10.60 -5.86
N GLY A 114 -8.70 11.24 -6.73
CA GLY A 114 -8.29 11.59 -8.08
C GLY A 114 -7.23 12.70 -8.12
N TYR A 115 -7.34 13.72 -7.27
CA TYR A 115 -6.26 14.70 -7.03
C TYR A 115 -5.91 14.81 -5.56
N LEU A 116 -6.91 14.68 -4.68
CA LEU A 116 -6.74 14.79 -3.23
C LEU A 116 -7.34 13.58 -2.52
N ALA A 117 -6.52 12.90 -1.72
CA ALA A 117 -6.95 11.84 -0.82
C ALA A 117 -7.67 12.43 0.41
N ARG A 118 -8.40 11.58 1.12
CA ARG A 118 -9.17 11.97 2.30
C ARG A 118 -8.96 11.01 3.47
N ILE A 119 -9.05 11.54 4.68
CA ILE A 119 -9.34 10.76 5.87
C ILE A 119 -10.74 11.12 6.34
N VAL A 120 -11.57 10.11 6.56
CA VAL A 120 -12.97 10.28 7.01
C VAL A 120 -13.25 9.43 8.24
N ALA A 121 -14.25 9.84 9.01
CA ALA A 121 -14.79 9.06 10.10
C ALA A 121 -16.28 8.77 9.86
N TYR A 122 -16.73 7.59 10.29
CA TYR A 122 -18.13 7.24 10.36
C TYR A 122 -18.51 6.93 11.80
N ASP A 123 -19.66 7.41 12.26
CA ASP A 123 -20.29 6.83 13.44
C ASP A 123 -20.87 5.46 13.08
N ARG A 124 -20.49 4.40 13.81
CA ARG A 124 -20.85 3.02 13.42
C ARG A 124 -22.34 2.72 13.56
N LYS A 125 -23.08 3.48 14.38
CA LYS A 125 -24.51 3.24 14.63
C LYS A 125 -25.38 4.00 13.65
N THR A 126 -25.13 5.29 13.50
CA THR A 126 -25.91 6.20 12.65
C THR A 126 -25.45 6.16 11.20
N LYS A 127 -24.22 5.67 10.93
CA LYS A 127 -23.53 5.73 9.63
C LYS A 127 -23.28 7.16 9.14
N GLU A 128 -23.40 8.15 10.03
CA GLU A 128 -23.06 9.54 9.69
C GLU A 128 -21.57 9.66 9.37
N ARG A 129 -21.25 10.37 8.29
CA ARG A 129 -19.90 10.51 7.75
C ARG A 129 -19.37 11.92 7.97
N THR A 130 -18.14 12.04 8.47
CA THR A 130 -17.40 13.29 8.63
C THR A 130 -16.08 13.24 7.87
N VAL A 131 -15.75 14.30 7.15
CA VAL A 131 -14.42 14.47 6.52
C VAL A 131 -13.48 15.10 7.55
N LEU A 132 -12.36 14.44 7.83
CA LEU A 132 -11.34 14.95 8.77
C LEU A 132 -10.22 15.68 8.04
N HIS A 133 -9.74 15.09 6.94
CA HIS A 133 -8.70 15.65 6.09
C HIS A 133 -9.07 15.48 4.62
N GLU A 134 -8.82 16.49 3.79
CA GLU A 134 -9.13 16.45 2.35
C GLU A 134 -8.15 17.20 1.44
N LYS A 135 -7.01 17.63 1.99
CA LYS A 135 -5.98 18.39 1.26
C LYS A 135 -4.73 17.57 0.93
N ILE A 136 -4.79 16.25 1.11
CA ILE A 136 -3.63 15.36 0.95
C ILE A 136 -3.41 15.11 -0.56
N PRO A 137 -2.26 15.50 -1.15
CA PRO A 137 -1.98 15.23 -2.57
C PRO A 137 -2.10 13.74 -2.91
N SER A 138 -2.73 13.45 -4.05
CA SER A 138 -3.03 12.11 -4.55
C SER A 138 -3.08 12.15 -6.08
N GLY A 139 -3.75 11.19 -6.71
CA GLY A 139 -3.99 11.15 -8.15
C GLY A 139 -2.96 10.41 -8.94
N GLY A 140 -1.95 9.91 -8.24
CA GLY A 140 -0.88 9.12 -8.81
C GLY A 140 -0.93 7.63 -8.50
N TRP A 141 0.24 7.01 -8.70
CA TRP A 141 0.42 5.56 -8.69
C TRP A 141 0.09 4.96 -7.32
N HIS A 142 0.58 5.59 -6.25
CA HIS A 142 0.67 4.96 -4.94
C HIS A 142 -0.54 5.20 -4.04
N GLU A 143 -0.56 4.46 -2.94
CA GLU A 143 -1.75 4.26 -2.12
C GLU A 143 -1.69 5.06 -0.81
N PRO A 144 -2.83 5.50 -0.28
CA PRO A 144 -2.97 5.93 1.11
C PRO A 144 -2.58 4.82 2.10
N GLY A 145 -1.84 5.22 3.14
CA GLY A 145 -1.47 4.40 4.30
C GLY A 145 -2.25 4.76 5.56
N GLY A 146 -2.38 3.80 6.47
CA GLY A 146 -3.23 3.95 7.66
C GLY A 146 -4.72 4.11 7.29
N PRO A 147 -5.55 4.68 8.17
CA PRO A 147 -5.21 5.28 9.45
C PRO A 147 -4.88 4.25 10.55
N VAL A 148 -4.10 4.67 11.54
CA VAL A 148 -3.86 3.96 12.81
C VAL A 148 -3.85 4.95 13.97
N PHE A 149 -4.02 4.46 15.21
CA PHE A 149 -3.96 5.30 16.40
C PHE A 149 -2.70 5.02 17.22
N GLY A 150 -2.04 6.08 17.68
CA GLY A 150 -0.91 5.97 18.59
C GLY A 150 -1.36 5.43 19.96
N PRO A 151 -0.81 4.32 20.46
CA PRO A 151 -1.22 3.75 21.75
C PRO A 151 -0.79 4.62 22.93
N HIS A 152 0.25 5.46 22.77
CA HIS A 152 0.81 6.30 23.83
C HIS A 152 0.18 7.70 23.91
N ASP A 153 -0.34 8.25 22.82
CA ASP A 153 -0.90 9.62 22.77
C ASP A 153 -2.35 9.68 22.26
N GLY A 154 -2.87 8.58 21.71
CA GLY A 154 -4.21 8.52 21.18
C GLY A 154 -4.43 9.31 19.89
N LEU A 155 -3.38 9.81 19.24
CA LEU A 155 -3.49 10.60 18.01
C LEU A 155 -3.74 9.73 16.78
N LEU A 156 -4.31 10.34 15.74
CA LEU A 156 -4.61 9.70 14.46
C LEU A 156 -3.40 9.85 13.53
N TYR A 157 -2.84 8.74 13.07
CA TYR A 157 -1.69 8.69 12.16
C TYR A 157 -2.12 8.14 10.80
N PHE A 158 -1.61 8.74 9.72
CA PHE A 158 -1.95 8.37 8.35
C PHE A 158 -0.86 8.82 7.38
N ALA A 159 -0.83 8.22 6.19
CA ALA A 159 0.20 8.49 5.19
C ALA A 159 -0.37 8.48 3.78
N ASN A 160 0.38 8.98 2.81
CA ASN A 160 0.03 8.88 1.40
C ASN A 160 1.28 8.81 0.51
N GLY A 161 1.29 7.88 -0.45
CA GLY A 161 2.42 7.69 -1.36
C GLY A 161 2.61 8.78 -2.41
N SER A 162 3.64 8.60 -3.23
CA SER A 162 3.98 9.51 -4.33
C SER A 162 2.93 9.49 -5.43
N VAL A 163 2.84 10.61 -6.14
CA VAL A 163 2.12 10.69 -7.39
C VAL A 163 2.88 9.92 -8.48
N SER A 164 4.19 10.13 -8.54
CA SER A 164 5.05 9.53 -9.56
C SER A 164 5.56 8.14 -9.20
N GLN A 165 5.93 7.35 -10.20
CA GLN A 165 6.53 6.02 -9.99
C GLN A 165 7.97 6.12 -9.45
N ASN A 166 8.79 7.01 -10.04
CA ASN A 166 10.23 7.14 -9.77
C ASN A 166 10.66 8.62 -9.68
N GLY A 167 9.83 9.51 -9.14
CA GLY A 167 10.16 10.93 -8.90
C GLY A 167 9.74 11.92 -9.97
N VAL A 168 9.28 11.46 -11.13
CA VAL A 168 8.77 12.29 -12.23
C VAL A 168 7.47 11.68 -12.75
N CYS A 169 6.44 12.51 -12.93
CA CYS A 169 5.13 12.09 -13.41
C CYS A 169 5.22 11.67 -14.88
N LEU A 170 5.32 10.37 -15.14
CA LEU A 170 5.55 9.83 -16.49
C LEU A 170 4.44 8.84 -16.90
N PRO A 171 4.16 8.69 -18.21
CA PRO A 171 3.12 7.78 -18.68
C PRO A 171 3.44 6.31 -18.51
N ALA A 172 4.73 5.94 -18.40
CA ALA A 172 5.18 4.57 -18.29
C ALA A 172 4.57 3.90 -17.04
N GLY A 173 3.71 2.91 -17.25
CA GLY A 173 2.98 2.23 -16.17
C GLY A 173 1.66 2.90 -15.81
N PHE A 174 1.53 4.23 -15.90
CA PHE A 174 0.41 5.02 -15.37
C PHE A 174 -0.33 5.87 -16.40
N THR A 175 -0.36 5.42 -17.66
CA THR A 175 -0.85 6.24 -18.78
C THR A 175 -2.28 6.75 -18.59
N VAL A 176 -3.20 5.90 -18.11
CA VAL A 176 -4.63 6.24 -18.00
C VAL A 176 -4.87 7.30 -16.92
N ASP A 177 -4.20 7.19 -15.79
CA ASP A 177 -4.41 8.08 -14.66
C ASP A 177 -3.68 9.39 -14.82
N LEU A 178 -2.47 9.37 -15.40
CA LEU A 178 -1.84 10.60 -15.86
C LEU A 178 -2.78 11.32 -16.85
N ALA A 179 -3.43 10.58 -17.76
CA ALA A 179 -4.39 11.19 -18.68
C ALA A 179 -5.66 11.73 -17.98
N LYS A 180 -6.09 11.13 -16.87
CA LYS A 180 -7.23 11.61 -16.05
C LYS A 180 -6.86 12.78 -15.15
N HIS A 181 -5.62 12.83 -14.69
CA HIS A 181 -5.12 13.78 -13.70
C HIS A 181 -3.79 14.39 -14.14
N PRO A 182 -3.72 15.08 -15.30
CA PRO A 182 -2.45 15.55 -15.88
C PRO A 182 -1.70 16.56 -15.00
N GLU A 183 -2.43 17.26 -14.13
CA GLU A 183 -1.90 18.23 -13.18
C GLU A 183 -1.40 17.61 -11.87
N ALA A 184 -1.66 16.32 -11.62
CA ALA A 184 -1.18 15.66 -10.40
C ALA A 184 0.35 15.56 -10.42
N HIS A 185 0.99 15.93 -9.32
CA HIS A 185 2.45 15.86 -9.16
C HIS A 185 2.86 15.71 -7.71
N ASP A 186 4.08 15.22 -7.51
CA ASP A 186 4.66 15.16 -6.17
C ASP A 186 4.88 16.57 -5.60
N VAL A 187 4.56 16.73 -4.32
CA VAL A 187 4.78 17.94 -3.53
C VAL A 187 5.80 17.60 -2.43
N PRO A 188 6.89 18.36 -2.24
CA PRO A 188 7.89 18.04 -1.22
C PRO A 188 7.43 18.47 0.19
N GLY A 189 7.94 17.79 1.22
CA GLY A 189 7.66 18.08 2.64
C GLY A 189 8.60 19.12 3.28
N ALA A 190 9.67 19.49 2.57
CA ALA A 190 10.58 20.56 2.95
C ALA A 190 11.04 21.32 1.69
N ASP A 191 11.57 22.52 1.87
CA ASP A 191 12.12 23.31 0.77
C ASP A 191 13.28 22.55 0.11
N ILE A 192 13.25 22.46 -1.22
CA ILE A 192 14.28 21.79 -2.02
C ILE A 192 14.73 22.67 -3.18
N THR A 193 15.92 22.37 -3.69
CA THR A 193 16.45 22.94 -4.92
C THR A 193 16.59 21.83 -5.96
N LEU A 194 16.07 22.05 -7.17
CA LEU A 194 16.11 21.09 -8.26
C LEU A 194 17.38 21.23 -9.10
N THR A 195 17.89 20.10 -9.59
CA THR A 195 19.04 20.07 -10.52
C THR A 195 18.70 20.61 -11.92
N GLY A 196 17.41 20.64 -12.28
CA GLY A 196 16.93 20.92 -13.63
C GLY A 196 17.02 19.71 -14.58
N HIS A 197 17.38 18.52 -14.08
CA HIS A 197 17.30 17.30 -14.89
C HIS A 197 15.83 16.95 -15.16
N ASN A 198 15.48 16.96 -16.44
CA ASN A 198 14.14 16.67 -16.92
C ASN A 198 14.12 15.31 -17.63
N VAL A 199 12.96 14.67 -17.62
CA VAL A 199 12.75 13.40 -18.30
C VAL A 199 11.85 13.62 -19.51
N THR A 200 12.32 13.20 -20.68
CA THR A 200 11.55 13.24 -21.92
C THR A 200 10.78 11.94 -22.11
N SER A 201 9.47 12.02 -22.32
CA SER A 201 8.63 10.84 -22.62
C SER A 201 7.56 11.16 -23.67
N ARG A 202 6.91 10.13 -24.22
CA ARG A 202 5.78 10.29 -25.16
C ARG A 202 4.60 10.95 -24.45
N ASN A 203 3.96 11.93 -25.07
CA ASN A 203 2.72 12.50 -24.56
C ASN A 203 1.49 11.63 -24.86
N PRO A 204 0.78 11.07 -23.85
CA PRO A 204 -0.41 10.27 -24.07
C PRO A 204 -1.68 11.10 -24.29
N LEU A 205 -1.63 12.42 -24.08
CA LEU A 205 -2.75 13.35 -24.27
C LEU A 205 -2.88 13.80 -25.74
N MET A 206 -1.89 13.49 -26.58
CA MET A 206 -1.81 13.96 -27.96
C MET A 206 -2.01 12.80 -28.96
N PRO A 207 -2.64 13.06 -30.12
CA PRO A 207 -2.90 12.02 -31.13
C PRO A 207 -1.63 11.48 -31.81
N PHE A 208 -0.53 12.24 -31.76
CA PHE A 208 0.78 11.87 -32.31
C PHE A 208 1.83 11.80 -31.19
N PRO A 209 2.91 11.03 -31.35
CA PRO A 209 3.91 10.83 -30.30
C PRO A 209 4.84 12.05 -30.17
N PHE A 210 4.29 13.19 -29.78
CA PHE A 210 5.10 14.32 -29.37
C PHE A 210 5.87 13.94 -28.11
N LEU A 211 7.17 14.24 -28.12
CA LEU A 211 8.00 14.14 -26.93
C LEU A 211 7.72 15.33 -26.03
N THR A 212 7.68 15.09 -24.74
CA THR A 212 7.33 16.08 -23.72
C THR A 212 8.30 15.93 -22.56
N GLU A 213 8.90 17.04 -22.15
CA GLU A 213 9.82 17.10 -21.02
C GLU A 213 9.06 17.38 -19.73
N THR A 214 9.42 16.67 -18.66
CA THR A 214 8.80 16.84 -17.33
C THR A 214 9.89 16.87 -16.28
N GLY A 215 9.82 17.84 -15.37
CA GLY A 215 10.69 17.96 -14.21
C GLY A 215 10.14 17.22 -12.98
N ALA A 216 11.01 17.00 -12.01
CA ALA A 216 10.60 16.50 -10.69
C ALA A 216 9.70 17.52 -9.98
N PHE A 217 8.72 17.03 -9.21
CA PHE A 217 7.76 17.87 -8.46
C PHE A 217 6.98 18.86 -9.35
N LYS A 218 6.75 18.50 -10.62
CA LYS A 218 5.99 19.29 -11.60
C LYS A 218 4.88 18.47 -12.25
N PRO A 219 3.77 19.10 -12.67
CA PRO A 219 2.81 18.51 -13.59
C PRO A 219 3.47 17.95 -14.84
N PHE A 220 2.85 16.93 -15.44
CA PHE A 220 3.35 16.37 -16.69
C PHE A 220 3.45 17.44 -17.78
N GLY A 221 4.59 17.50 -18.46
CA GLY A 221 4.87 18.49 -19.50
C GLY A 221 5.38 19.84 -19.03
N THR A 222 5.64 19.98 -17.73
CA THR A 222 6.32 21.16 -17.18
C THR A 222 7.77 20.81 -16.83
N PRO A 223 8.78 21.35 -17.52
CA PRO A 223 10.19 21.15 -17.17
C PRO A 223 10.58 21.96 -15.92
N ALA A 224 11.50 21.41 -15.14
CA ALA A 224 12.19 22.12 -14.06
C ALA A 224 13.42 22.87 -14.60
N GLN A 225 13.81 23.94 -13.91
CA GLN A 225 15.03 24.68 -14.19
C GLN A 225 16.14 24.36 -13.17
N LYS A 226 17.40 24.48 -13.58
CA LYS A 226 18.52 24.31 -12.67
C LYS A 226 18.51 25.39 -11.58
N GLY A 227 18.63 24.98 -10.32
CA GLY A 227 18.58 25.89 -9.18
C GLY A 227 17.18 26.36 -8.82
N GLU A 228 16.14 25.80 -9.46
CA GLU A 228 14.76 26.12 -9.13
C GLU A 228 14.42 25.66 -7.70
N LYS A 229 13.84 26.57 -6.92
CA LYS A 229 13.41 26.28 -5.55
C LYS A 229 11.94 25.85 -5.55
N VAL A 230 11.65 24.71 -4.94
CA VAL A 230 10.29 24.25 -4.67
C VAL A 230 10.06 24.29 -3.18
N LYS A 231 8.98 24.95 -2.77
CA LYS A 231 8.63 25.11 -1.36
C LYS A 231 8.07 23.81 -0.80
N GLY A 232 8.49 23.46 0.41
CA GLY A 232 7.88 22.37 1.18
C GLY A 232 6.48 22.74 1.68
N GLU A 233 5.59 21.76 1.71
CA GLU A 233 4.23 21.92 2.21
C GLU A 233 3.91 20.93 3.33
N LEU A 234 3.03 21.34 4.25
CA LEU A 234 2.47 20.43 5.25
C LEU A 234 1.83 19.23 4.55
N TRP A 235 0.96 19.48 3.58
CA TRP A 235 0.33 18.46 2.77
C TRP A 235 1.20 18.15 1.55
N CYS A 236 2.26 17.38 1.78
CA CYS A 236 3.15 16.88 0.75
C CYS A 236 2.69 15.52 0.19
N SER A 237 3.30 15.09 -0.92
CA SER A 237 3.26 13.69 -1.34
C SER A 237 4.30 12.89 -0.54
N THR A 238 4.22 11.56 -0.55
CA THR A 238 5.18 10.69 0.19
C THR A 238 5.23 10.94 1.69
N GLY A 239 4.18 11.56 2.24
CA GLY A 239 4.14 12.07 3.60
C GLY A 239 3.49 11.12 4.59
N LEU A 240 3.84 11.29 5.85
CA LEU A 240 3.23 10.66 7.01
C LEU A 240 2.94 11.74 8.06
N TRP A 241 1.69 11.81 8.50
CA TRP A 241 1.17 12.81 9.42
C TRP A 241 0.59 12.19 10.68
N ARG A 242 0.43 13.04 11.70
CA ARG A 242 -0.53 12.82 12.78
C ARG A 242 -1.45 14.02 12.97
N SER A 243 -2.60 13.80 13.60
CA SER A 243 -3.54 14.85 14.02
C SER A 243 -4.34 14.41 15.25
N ASN A 244 -5.10 15.33 15.84
CA ASN A 244 -6.15 14.94 16.77
C ASN A 244 -7.18 14.02 16.08
N PRO A 245 -7.92 13.17 16.83
CA PRO A 245 -8.91 12.26 16.25
C PRO A 245 -10.09 12.96 15.52
N ASP A 246 -10.29 14.25 15.72
CA ASP A 246 -11.28 15.07 15.02
C ASP A 246 -10.72 15.75 13.74
N GLY A 247 -9.44 15.52 13.42
CA GLY A 247 -8.74 16.11 12.28
C GLY A 247 -8.07 17.46 12.58
N SER A 248 -8.20 18.00 13.79
CA SER A 248 -7.52 19.25 14.15
C SER A 248 -6.02 19.07 14.36
N GLU A 249 -5.27 20.17 14.22
CA GLU A 249 -3.82 20.26 14.49
C GLU A 249 -2.96 19.21 13.75
N PRO A 250 -3.05 19.13 12.41
CA PRO A 250 -2.19 18.23 11.63
C PRO A 250 -0.71 18.61 11.76
N GLU A 251 0.15 17.60 11.88
CA GLU A 251 1.60 17.73 11.97
C GLU A 251 2.25 16.72 11.01
N LEU A 252 3.17 17.18 10.16
CA LEU A 252 3.97 16.32 9.28
C LEU A 252 5.15 15.74 10.05
N LEU A 253 5.26 14.41 10.08
CA LEU A 253 6.30 13.68 10.81
C LEU A 253 7.46 13.28 9.91
N ALA A 254 7.13 12.86 8.68
CA ALA A 254 8.08 12.34 7.73
C ALA A 254 7.61 12.53 6.29
N TRP A 255 8.54 12.59 5.35
CA TRP A 255 8.29 12.57 3.92
C TRP A 255 9.39 11.81 3.16
N GLY A 256 9.25 11.64 1.85
CA GLY A 256 10.18 10.82 1.07
C GLY A 256 10.00 9.31 1.27
N LEU A 257 8.84 8.89 1.79
CA LEU A 257 8.36 7.50 1.83
C LEU A 257 7.62 7.23 0.52
N ARG A 258 8.13 6.37 -0.37
CA ARG A 258 7.60 6.27 -1.75
C ARG A 258 6.12 5.83 -1.77
N ASN A 259 5.80 4.76 -1.07
CA ASN A 259 4.48 4.18 -0.91
C ASN A 259 4.31 3.60 0.51
N PRO A 260 4.11 4.45 1.53
CA PRO A 260 3.93 4.05 2.92
C PRO A 260 2.58 3.33 3.13
N TYR A 261 2.40 2.15 2.55
CA TYR A 261 1.08 1.54 2.36
C TYR A 261 0.54 0.89 3.65
N GLY A 262 1.43 0.34 4.47
CA GLY A 262 1.13 -0.18 5.80
C GLY A 262 1.70 0.71 6.89
N LEU A 263 0.93 0.91 7.96
CA LEU A 263 1.38 1.54 9.20
C LEU A 263 1.04 0.61 10.37
N ALA A 264 1.95 0.45 11.33
CA ALA A 264 1.68 -0.31 12.54
C ALA A 264 2.48 0.22 13.73
N PHE A 265 1.84 0.23 14.90
CA PHE A 265 2.48 0.52 16.17
C PHE A 265 2.88 -0.78 16.87
N SER A 266 4.09 -0.83 17.43
CA SER A 266 4.43 -1.86 18.41
C SER A 266 3.76 -1.59 19.76
N GLU A 267 3.79 -2.57 20.67
CA GLU A 267 3.26 -2.39 22.03
C GLU A 267 4.03 -1.32 22.83
N GLU A 268 5.31 -1.13 22.52
CA GLU A 268 6.12 -0.06 23.08
C GLU A 268 5.75 1.32 22.53
N GLY A 269 4.85 1.40 21.53
CA GLY A 269 4.40 2.63 20.90
C GLY A 269 5.38 3.20 19.87
N GLU A 270 6.21 2.35 19.25
CA GLU A 270 7.05 2.72 18.11
C GLU A 270 6.26 2.58 16.81
N LEU A 271 6.33 3.59 15.93
CA LEU A 271 5.64 3.56 14.63
C LEU A 271 6.55 3.02 13.54
N TYR A 272 6.01 2.11 12.73
CA TYR A 272 6.66 1.59 11.54
C TYR A 272 5.81 1.81 10.29
N ALA A 273 6.47 1.97 9.14
CA ALA A 273 5.83 2.09 7.83
C ALA A 273 6.46 1.11 6.83
N SER A 274 5.65 0.31 6.15
CA SER A 274 6.12 -0.48 4.99
C SER A 274 6.22 0.42 3.77
N ASP A 275 7.18 0.18 2.88
CA ASP A 275 7.40 1.03 1.71
C ASP A 275 7.90 0.21 0.49
N ASN A 276 7.43 0.56 -0.72
CA ASN A 276 7.65 -0.21 -1.95
C ASN A 276 8.71 0.37 -2.89
N CYS A 277 9.40 -0.52 -3.58
CA CYS A 277 10.65 -0.21 -4.25
C CYS A 277 10.47 0.65 -5.50
N LEU A 278 11.49 1.41 -5.84
CA LEU A 278 11.61 2.04 -7.16
C LEU A 278 11.56 0.98 -8.26
N GLU A 279 11.05 1.36 -9.43
CA GLU A 279 10.86 0.43 -10.54
C GLU A 279 12.00 0.48 -11.56
N GLU A 280 12.32 -0.67 -12.13
CA GLU A 280 13.31 -0.83 -13.18
C GLU A 280 12.65 -0.79 -14.57
N LYS A 281 11.97 0.33 -14.84
CA LYS A 281 11.25 0.58 -16.10
C LYS A 281 11.13 2.07 -16.40
N GLY A 282 10.96 2.38 -17.69
CA GLY A 282 10.55 3.70 -18.17
C GLY A 282 11.72 4.63 -18.44
N GLU A 283 11.42 5.91 -18.56
CA GLU A 283 12.37 6.96 -18.93
C GLU A 283 13.16 7.50 -17.73
N ARG A 284 12.85 7.03 -16.51
CA ARG A 284 13.66 7.15 -15.30
C ARG A 284 13.57 5.84 -14.50
N SER A 285 14.55 4.98 -14.69
CA SER A 285 14.58 3.60 -14.23
C SER A 285 15.71 3.37 -13.23
N ILE A 286 15.43 2.59 -12.19
CA ILE A 286 16.34 2.32 -11.07
C ILE A 286 16.32 0.82 -10.79
N ALA A 287 17.49 0.18 -10.75
CA ALA A 287 17.61 -1.23 -10.43
C ALA A 287 17.83 -1.51 -8.94
N GLY A 288 17.25 -2.63 -8.50
CA GLY A 288 17.64 -3.33 -7.28
C GLY A 288 17.27 -2.64 -5.97
N ASP A 289 16.42 -1.61 -5.99
CA ASP A 289 15.89 -1.01 -4.76
C ASP A 289 15.09 -2.09 -3.98
N PRO A 290 15.47 -2.43 -2.74
CA PRO A 290 14.75 -3.43 -1.97
C PRO A 290 13.41 -2.88 -1.46
N ASP A 291 12.47 -3.78 -1.15
CA ASP A 291 11.31 -3.41 -0.32
C ASP A 291 11.74 -3.18 1.13
N ARG A 292 11.00 -2.39 1.91
CA ARG A 292 11.49 -2.00 3.24
C ARG A 292 10.41 -1.77 4.29
N ILE A 293 10.85 -1.78 5.55
CA ILE A 293 10.11 -1.25 6.69
C ILE A 293 10.94 -0.16 7.36
N TRP A 294 10.39 1.04 7.43
CA TRP A 294 10.95 2.18 8.14
C TRP A 294 10.47 2.22 9.58
N HIS A 295 11.35 2.62 10.50
CA HIS A 295 10.96 3.13 11.82
C HIS A 295 10.79 4.65 11.71
N ILE A 296 9.78 5.22 12.38
CA ILE A 296 9.43 6.66 12.31
C ILE A 296 9.63 7.31 13.69
N PRO A 297 10.85 7.79 14.03
CA PRO A 297 11.17 8.31 15.37
C PRO A 297 10.32 9.51 15.77
N ASN A 298 9.99 10.39 14.82
CA ASN A 298 9.16 11.57 15.10
C ASN A 298 7.78 11.23 15.67
N ALA A 299 7.27 10.01 15.50
CA ALA A 299 6.01 9.57 16.10
C ALA A 299 6.02 9.56 17.64
N LYS A 300 7.20 9.41 18.27
CA LYS A 300 7.38 9.42 19.73
C LYS A 300 7.53 10.82 20.33
N THR A 301 7.77 11.83 19.48
CA THR A 301 7.90 13.21 19.95
C THR A 301 6.57 13.74 20.45
N LYS A 302 6.59 14.77 21.29
CA LYS A 302 5.35 15.45 21.71
C LYS A 302 4.66 16.09 20.51
N HIS A 303 3.34 15.99 20.42
CA HIS A 303 2.54 16.64 19.36
C HIS A 303 2.76 18.14 19.31
N GLY A 304 2.96 18.65 18.09
CA GLY A 304 3.25 20.06 17.80
C GLY A 304 4.70 20.47 18.05
N THR A 305 5.63 19.52 18.19
CA THR A 305 7.06 19.80 18.45
C THR A 305 7.99 19.38 17.32
N VAL A 306 7.50 18.71 16.28
CA VAL A 306 8.31 18.36 15.10
C VAL A 306 8.62 19.64 14.33
N LYS A 307 9.90 20.02 14.30
CA LYS A 307 10.38 21.21 13.58
C LYS A 307 10.81 20.89 12.15
N THR A 308 11.44 19.73 11.99
CA THR A 308 11.92 19.23 10.70
C THR A 308 11.38 17.82 10.54
N PRO A 309 10.55 17.55 9.52
CA PRO A 309 10.10 16.19 9.25
C PRO A 309 11.26 15.34 8.74
N ASP A 310 11.28 14.06 9.12
CA ASP A 310 12.28 13.10 8.67
C ASP A 310 12.17 12.89 7.15
N TRP A 311 13.29 12.75 6.44
CA TRP A 311 13.29 12.49 5.00
C TRP A 311 13.86 11.11 4.67
N TYR A 312 13.07 10.25 4.04
CA TYR A 312 13.41 8.84 3.79
C TYR A 312 13.99 8.54 2.40
N GLY A 313 14.26 9.59 1.60
CA GLY A 313 15.14 9.48 0.45
C GLY A 313 14.47 9.49 -0.92
N PHE A 314 13.16 9.19 -1.03
CA PHE A 314 12.46 9.34 -2.31
C PHE A 314 12.53 10.82 -2.78
N PRO A 315 12.84 11.08 -4.07
CA PRO A 315 12.96 10.12 -5.18
C PRO A 315 14.39 9.68 -5.57
N ASP A 316 15.40 10.06 -4.79
CA ASP A 316 16.81 10.05 -5.21
C ASP A 316 17.69 9.03 -4.50
N TYR A 317 17.15 8.33 -3.51
CA TYR A 317 17.85 7.28 -2.77
C TYR A 317 17.06 5.98 -2.80
N ARG A 318 17.80 4.88 -2.95
CA ARG A 318 17.30 3.54 -2.61
C ARG A 318 17.14 3.40 -1.09
N ALA A 319 16.39 2.39 -0.67
CA ALA A 319 16.20 2.04 0.74
C ALA A 319 17.50 1.76 1.51
N ASP A 320 18.56 1.34 0.82
CA ASP A 320 19.87 1.06 1.40
C ASP A 320 20.80 2.29 1.43
N GLY A 321 20.27 3.48 1.19
CA GLY A 321 21.02 4.75 1.25
C GLY A 321 21.90 5.01 0.03
N VAL A 322 21.80 4.17 -1.01
CA VAL A 322 22.54 4.36 -2.26
C VAL A 322 21.82 5.39 -3.16
N PRO A 323 22.51 6.45 -3.63
CA PRO A 323 21.93 7.38 -4.59
C PRO A 323 21.57 6.68 -5.90
N VAL A 324 20.45 7.04 -6.51
CA VAL A 324 19.90 6.31 -7.68
C VAL A 324 20.72 6.47 -8.97
N TRP A 325 21.66 7.42 -9.01
CA TRP A 325 22.60 7.60 -10.13
C TRP A 325 23.94 6.87 -9.93
N ASP A 326 24.10 6.13 -8.83
CA ASP A 326 25.26 5.25 -8.62
C ASP A 326 25.24 4.07 -9.60
N GLU A 327 26.41 3.56 -10.01
CA GLU A 327 26.52 2.41 -10.94
C GLU A 327 25.79 1.15 -10.42
N ARG A 328 25.65 0.98 -9.10
CA ARG A 328 24.88 -0.12 -8.49
C ARG A 328 23.39 -0.07 -8.82
N CYS A 329 22.87 1.11 -9.19
CA CYS A 329 21.47 1.36 -9.50
C CYS A 329 21.17 1.27 -10.99
N LYS A 330 22.20 1.00 -11.82
CA LYS A 330 22.09 0.99 -13.27
C LYS A 330 21.08 -0.06 -13.76
N PRO A 331 20.02 0.34 -14.48
CA PRO A 331 19.00 -0.58 -14.93
C PRO A 331 19.42 -1.39 -16.17
N ALA A 332 18.97 -2.64 -16.22
CA ALA A 332 18.96 -3.47 -17.42
C ALA A 332 17.78 -3.12 -18.36
N LYS A 333 16.76 -2.41 -17.86
CA LYS A 333 15.59 -1.96 -18.64
C LYS A 333 15.25 -0.50 -18.37
N GLY A 334 15.08 0.29 -19.44
CA GLY A 334 14.74 1.72 -19.35
C GLY A 334 15.97 2.63 -19.32
N LYS A 335 15.75 3.93 -19.12
CA LYS A 335 16.82 4.94 -19.04
C LYS A 335 17.26 5.12 -17.58
N ALA A 336 18.56 5.07 -17.31
CA ALA A 336 19.11 5.26 -15.97
C ALA A 336 18.69 6.60 -15.35
N ALA A 337 18.44 6.59 -14.05
CA ALA A 337 18.05 7.79 -13.32
C ALA A 337 19.20 8.77 -13.12
N GLU A 338 18.85 10.06 -13.16
CA GLU A 338 19.72 11.19 -12.84
C GLU A 338 19.24 11.82 -11.53
N GLN A 339 20.14 12.52 -10.82
CA GLN A 339 19.81 13.25 -9.59
C GLN A 339 18.77 14.33 -9.85
N LEU A 340 17.73 14.42 -9.01
CA LEU A 340 16.65 15.41 -9.15
C LEU A 340 16.76 16.55 -8.13
N ILE A 341 17.16 16.26 -6.89
CA ILE A 341 17.34 17.23 -5.81
C ILE A 341 18.83 17.56 -5.69
N GLU A 342 19.19 18.83 -5.88
CA GLU A 342 20.59 19.29 -5.87
C GLU A 342 21.24 19.11 -4.50
N ASN A 343 20.52 19.51 -3.44
CA ASN A 343 20.96 19.41 -2.05
C ASN A 343 19.89 18.60 -1.28
N PRO A 344 19.95 17.26 -1.31
CA PRO A 344 18.97 16.44 -0.61
C PRO A 344 19.01 16.73 0.90
N PRO A 345 17.86 16.66 1.60
CA PRO A 345 17.83 16.68 3.06
C PRO A 345 18.69 15.56 3.66
N GLU A 346 18.94 15.64 4.97
CA GLU A 346 19.57 14.53 5.69
C GLU A 346 18.67 13.29 5.63
N TRP A 347 19.25 12.15 5.24
CA TRP A 347 18.52 10.90 5.12
C TRP A 347 18.29 10.28 6.49
N ALA A 348 17.02 10.00 6.82
CA ALA A 348 16.59 9.52 8.12
C ALA A 348 16.73 7.99 8.35
N GLY A 349 17.25 7.25 7.35
CA GLY A 349 17.44 5.81 7.45
C GLY A 349 18.51 5.37 8.47
N PRO A 350 18.87 4.07 8.49
CA PRO A 350 18.41 3.01 7.59
C PRO A 350 17.05 2.40 7.97
N PRO A 351 16.42 1.61 7.07
CA PRO A 351 15.26 0.79 7.41
C PRO A 351 15.58 -0.22 8.50
N VAL A 352 14.57 -0.64 9.26
CA VAL A 352 14.71 -1.73 10.24
C VAL A 352 14.66 -3.10 9.59
N TYR A 353 14.12 -3.20 8.37
CA TYR A 353 14.06 -4.43 7.59
C TYR A 353 14.11 -4.12 6.09
N LEU A 354 14.83 -4.98 5.36
CA LEU A 354 14.91 -4.98 3.91
C LEU A 354 14.39 -6.30 3.36
N GLU A 355 13.53 -6.21 2.35
CA GLU A 355 12.99 -7.33 1.60
C GLU A 355 13.49 -7.29 0.15
N LYS A 356 13.42 -8.44 -0.55
CA LYS A 356 13.75 -8.52 -1.96
C LYS A 356 12.97 -7.48 -2.77
N PRO A 357 13.61 -6.86 -3.79
CA PRO A 357 12.93 -5.95 -4.72
C PRO A 357 11.63 -6.53 -5.26
N HIS A 358 10.64 -5.66 -5.42
CA HIS A 358 9.34 -5.99 -6.02
C HIS A 358 8.51 -7.03 -5.27
N SER A 359 8.81 -7.32 -4.00
CA SER A 359 7.93 -8.19 -3.17
C SER A 359 6.57 -7.53 -2.89
N ALA A 360 6.51 -6.20 -3.01
CA ALA A 360 5.34 -5.36 -2.80
C ALA A 360 4.76 -5.51 -1.38
N MET A 361 5.54 -5.12 -0.37
CA MET A 361 5.07 -5.02 1.03
C MET A 361 3.87 -4.08 1.13
N THR A 362 2.81 -4.53 1.78
CA THR A 362 1.54 -3.81 1.92
C THR A 362 1.23 -3.57 3.38
N LYS A 363 0.02 -3.84 3.85
CA LYS A 363 -0.35 -3.57 5.24
C LYS A 363 0.23 -4.60 6.21
N MET A 364 0.19 -4.23 7.48
CA MET A 364 0.88 -4.95 8.54
C MET A 364 0.24 -4.75 9.90
N GLU A 365 0.53 -5.68 10.80
CA GLU A 365 0.09 -5.60 12.20
C GLU A 365 1.05 -6.35 13.13
N PHE A 366 1.31 -5.80 14.31
CA PHE A 366 2.02 -6.51 15.36
C PHE A 366 1.11 -7.54 16.02
N CYS A 367 1.63 -8.75 16.22
CA CYS A 367 0.96 -9.72 17.06
C CYS A 367 1.03 -9.28 18.53
N THR A 368 -0.11 -9.12 19.17
CA THR A 368 -0.25 -8.77 20.60
C THR A 368 -0.74 -9.94 21.45
N SER A 369 -0.80 -11.15 20.88
CA SER A 369 -1.36 -12.33 21.55
C SER A 369 -0.27 -13.35 21.90
N ASP A 370 -0.17 -13.67 23.18
CA ASP A 370 0.61 -14.81 23.66
C ASP A 370 -0.03 -16.14 23.26
N PHE A 371 -1.36 -16.18 23.16
CA PHE A 371 -2.06 -17.37 22.71
C PHE A 371 -1.68 -17.69 21.28
N PHE A 372 -1.76 -16.71 20.35
CA PHE A 372 -1.30 -16.89 18.98
C PHE A 372 0.19 -17.25 18.96
N GLY A 373 1.02 -16.68 19.85
CA GLY A 373 2.35 -17.20 20.17
C GLY A 373 3.50 -16.55 19.41
N HIS A 374 3.24 -15.41 18.76
CA HIS A 374 4.25 -14.60 18.08
C HIS A 374 4.25 -13.15 18.58
N ARG A 375 3.93 -12.93 19.86
CA ARG A 375 3.84 -11.59 20.45
C ARG A 375 5.08 -10.74 20.13
N GLY A 376 4.85 -9.51 19.70
CA GLY A 376 5.90 -8.54 19.36
C GLY A 376 6.50 -8.72 17.96
N LYS A 377 6.13 -9.77 17.22
CA LYS A 377 6.51 -9.90 15.81
C LYS A 377 5.54 -9.12 14.92
N LEU A 378 6.08 -8.51 13.87
CA LEU A 378 5.32 -7.74 12.89
C LEU A 378 4.94 -8.63 11.71
N PHE A 379 3.64 -8.82 11.47
CA PHE A 379 3.15 -9.55 10.32
C PHE A 379 2.92 -8.57 9.17
N VAL A 380 3.51 -8.83 8.01
CA VAL A 380 3.41 -7.96 6.83
C VAL A 380 2.97 -8.78 5.63
N THR A 381 1.96 -8.31 4.90
CA THR A 381 1.53 -8.91 3.64
C THR A 381 2.40 -8.44 2.48
N GLU A 382 2.78 -9.36 1.61
CA GLU A 382 3.51 -9.08 0.37
C GLU A 382 2.62 -9.43 -0.83
N TRP A 383 2.21 -8.40 -1.58
CA TRP A 383 1.25 -8.53 -2.68
C TRP A 383 1.81 -9.26 -3.89
N GLY A 384 3.13 -9.30 -4.02
CA GLY A 384 3.84 -10.01 -5.08
C GLY A 384 4.19 -9.14 -6.28
N THR A 385 5.23 -9.58 -6.99
CA THR A 385 5.83 -8.83 -8.09
C THR A 385 4.89 -8.55 -9.27
N TYR A 386 5.27 -7.50 -10.02
CA TYR A 386 4.79 -7.23 -11.37
C TYR A 386 5.80 -7.63 -12.44
N ALA A 387 6.82 -8.43 -12.12
CA ALA A 387 7.75 -8.94 -13.11
C ALA A 387 6.97 -9.75 -14.17
N PRO A 388 7.30 -9.61 -15.47
CA PRO A 388 8.46 -8.89 -16.03
C PRO A 388 8.14 -7.42 -16.44
N ILE A 389 7.02 -6.86 -16.02
CA ILE A 389 6.65 -5.48 -16.38
C ILE A 389 7.54 -4.48 -15.65
N ASN A 390 7.66 -4.60 -14.35
CA ASN A 390 8.35 -3.61 -13.53
C ASN A 390 9.85 -3.89 -13.30
N THR A 391 10.31 -5.09 -13.64
CA THR A 391 11.73 -5.48 -13.72
C THR A 391 11.92 -6.53 -14.82
N PRO A 392 13.08 -6.57 -15.52
CA PRO A 392 13.37 -7.59 -16.54
C PRO A 392 13.87 -8.93 -15.95
N HIS A 393 14.09 -9.04 -14.64
CA HIS A 393 14.82 -10.17 -14.07
C HIS A 393 13.92 -11.39 -13.72
N GLU A 394 14.33 -12.57 -14.19
CA GLU A 394 13.59 -13.83 -13.92
C GLU A 394 13.59 -14.23 -12.44
N LYS A 395 14.67 -13.91 -11.71
CA LYS A 395 14.77 -14.18 -10.26
C LYS A 395 13.67 -13.49 -9.44
N ASP A 396 13.05 -12.44 -9.98
CA ASP A 396 12.06 -11.63 -9.28
C ASP A 396 10.62 -12.05 -9.59
N LEU A 397 10.41 -13.05 -10.46
CA LEU A 397 9.07 -13.55 -10.87
C LEU A 397 8.21 -14.08 -9.71
N ASN A 398 8.84 -14.49 -8.62
CA ASN A 398 8.18 -15.08 -7.45
C ASN A 398 8.44 -14.30 -6.15
N ASN A 399 8.97 -13.08 -6.23
CA ASN A 399 9.12 -12.23 -5.04
C ASN A 399 7.73 -11.84 -4.52
N GLY A 400 7.52 -11.92 -3.21
CA GLY A 400 6.24 -11.65 -2.55
C GLY A 400 5.29 -12.84 -2.44
N PHE A 401 3.98 -12.58 -2.56
CA PHE A 401 2.90 -13.57 -2.52
C PHE A 401 2.82 -14.36 -1.21
N ARG A 402 2.93 -13.65 -0.07
CA ARG A 402 3.04 -14.28 1.25
C ARG A 402 2.69 -13.31 2.39
N VAL A 403 2.68 -13.85 3.60
CA VAL A 403 2.80 -13.08 4.85
C VAL A 403 4.16 -13.38 5.45
N ALA A 404 4.96 -12.33 5.64
CA ALA A 404 6.22 -12.37 6.36
C ALA A 404 6.01 -11.99 7.83
N MET A 405 6.71 -12.66 8.73
CA MET A 405 6.79 -12.35 10.15
C MET A 405 8.17 -11.76 10.43
N VAL A 406 8.22 -10.45 10.66
CA VAL A 406 9.43 -9.66 10.83
C VAL A 406 9.71 -9.42 12.32
N ASP A 407 10.96 -9.62 12.70
CA ASP A 407 11.52 -9.10 13.95
C ASP A 407 12.22 -7.77 13.65
N VAL A 408 11.55 -6.67 14.03
CA VAL A 408 12.06 -5.32 13.79
C VAL A 408 13.27 -4.97 14.65
N LYS A 409 13.56 -5.73 15.73
CA LYS A 409 14.72 -5.50 16.60
C LYS A 409 15.98 -6.12 16.01
N THR A 410 15.85 -7.27 15.33
CA THR A 410 16.98 -7.96 14.68
C THR A 410 17.08 -7.71 13.17
N GLY A 411 16.03 -7.16 12.56
CA GLY A 411 15.95 -6.96 11.11
C GLY A 411 15.88 -8.26 10.32
N THR A 412 15.30 -9.32 10.91
CA THR A 412 15.16 -10.63 10.27
C THR A 412 13.69 -10.97 10.05
N SER A 413 13.42 -11.90 9.13
CA SER A 413 12.06 -12.37 8.85
C SER A 413 11.97 -13.87 8.68
N GLU A 414 10.77 -14.38 8.91
CA GLU A 414 10.37 -15.75 8.59
C GLU A 414 9.07 -15.71 7.77
N VAL A 415 8.84 -16.74 6.94
CA VAL A 415 7.57 -16.85 6.22
C VAL A 415 6.53 -17.47 7.15
N PHE A 416 5.39 -16.80 7.32
CA PHE A 416 4.28 -17.32 8.11
C PHE A 416 3.16 -17.94 7.26
N LEU A 417 2.89 -17.37 6.08
CA LEU A 417 1.86 -17.90 5.19
C LEU A 417 2.30 -17.74 3.74
N ARG A 418 2.15 -18.79 2.94
CA ARG A 418 2.39 -18.77 1.49
C ARG A 418 1.66 -19.94 0.82
N ASN A 419 1.62 -19.95 -0.50
CA ASN A 419 1.26 -21.19 -1.21
C ASN A 419 2.36 -22.24 -1.08
N ARG A 420 1.98 -23.51 -1.19
CA ARG A 420 2.95 -24.63 -1.27
C ARG A 420 3.82 -24.53 -2.53
N ALA A 421 3.23 -24.12 -3.64
CA ALA A 421 3.95 -23.73 -4.84
C ALA A 421 4.40 -22.26 -4.76
N PRO A 422 5.54 -21.87 -5.37
CA PRO A 422 5.97 -20.47 -5.39
C PRO A 422 4.97 -19.55 -6.12
N GLY A 423 4.80 -18.34 -5.61
CA GLY A 423 3.98 -17.29 -6.24
C GLY A 423 2.47 -17.41 -5.98
N ALA A 424 1.69 -16.71 -6.79
CA ALA A 424 0.23 -16.74 -6.75
C ALA A 424 -0.31 -18.12 -7.12
N ALA A 425 -1.44 -18.53 -6.53
CA ALA A 425 -2.02 -19.87 -6.72
C ALA A 425 -2.34 -20.17 -8.19
N SER A 426 -2.80 -19.17 -8.92
CA SER A 426 -3.07 -19.22 -10.35
C SER A 426 -1.85 -19.57 -11.22
N TYR A 427 -0.62 -19.31 -10.76
CA TYR A 427 0.59 -19.69 -11.49
C TYR A 427 0.76 -21.21 -11.58
N SER A 428 0.22 -21.93 -10.60
CA SER A 428 0.28 -23.39 -10.52
C SER A 428 -1.09 -24.08 -10.67
N GLY A 429 -2.14 -23.32 -11.01
CA GLY A 429 -3.51 -23.86 -11.15
C GLY A 429 -4.10 -24.40 -9.84
N THR A 430 -3.67 -23.85 -8.70
CA THR A 430 -4.13 -24.27 -7.35
C THR A 430 -5.17 -23.30 -6.79
N GLY A 431 -5.78 -23.64 -5.65
CA GLY A 431 -6.80 -22.81 -4.98
C GLY A 431 -6.29 -21.94 -3.83
N GLY A 432 -4.97 -21.83 -3.62
CA GLY A 432 -4.37 -21.06 -2.52
C GLY A 432 -4.48 -19.53 -2.69
N ILE A 433 -3.62 -18.76 -2.03
CA ILE A 433 -3.65 -17.29 -2.05
C ILE A 433 -3.21 -16.71 -3.41
N GLU A 434 -3.76 -15.58 -3.82
CA GLU A 434 -3.31 -14.86 -5.01
C GLU A 434 -2.36 -13.73 -4.63
N ARG A 435 -2.84 -12.67 -3.98
CA ARG A 435 -2.08 -11.43 -3.71
C ARG A 435 -2.50 -10.80 -2.38
N PRO A 436 -1.91 -11.24 -1.25
CA PRO A 436 -2.19 -10.68 0.07
C PRO A 436 -1.98 -9.16 0.13
N VAL A 437 -2.91 -8.42 0.74
CA VAL A 437 -2.90 -6.95 0.80
C VAL A 437 -3.06 -6.38 2.21
N ASP A 438 -3.65 -7.15 3.12
CA ASP A 438 -3.77 -6.79 4.53
C ASP A 438 -3.81 -8.02 5.43
N CYS A 439 -3.41 -7.86 6.69
CA CYS A 439 -3.58 -8.88 7.71
C CYS A 439 -3.94 -8.24 9.05
N LYS A 440 -4.89 -8.87 9.76
CA LYS A 440 -5.40 -8.40 11.05
C LYS A 440 -5.64 -9.52 12.03
N PHE A 441 -5.15 -9.36 13.25
CA PHE A 441 -5.47 -10.23 14.37
C PHE A 441 -6.89 -9.97 14.82
N HIS A 442 -7.63 -11.06 15.03
CA HIS A 442 -8.94 -10.97 15.65
C HIS A 442 -8.81 -10.55 17.13
N PRO A 443 -9.73 -9.74 17.68
CA PRO A 443 -9.65 -9.25 19.05
C PRO A 443 -9.58 -10.32 20.15
N ASP A 444 -10.03 -11.55 19.85
CA ASP A 444 -9.90 -12.69 20.77
C ASP A 444 -8.46 -13.23 20.92
N GLY A 445 -7.54 -12.75 20.09
CA GLY A 445 -6.14 -13.16 20.07
C GLY A 445 -5.87 -14.57 19.54
N LYS A 446 -6.86 -15.24 18.93
CA LYS A 446 -6.72 -16.65 18.49
C LYS A 446 -6.43 -16.83 17.01
N SER A 447 -6.83 -15.85 16.20
CA SER A 447 -6.77 -15.96 14.75
C SER A 447 -6.15 -14.73 14.10
N LEU A 448 -5.38 -14.98 13.05
CA LEU A 448 -4.96 -13.99 12.07
C LEU A 448 -5.88 -14.09 10.85
N TYR A 449 -6.37 -12.96 10.37
CA TYR A 449 -7.08 -12.86 9.10
C TYR A 449 -6.13 -12.29 8.06
N VAL A 450 -6.14 -12.83 6.85
CA VAL A 450 -5.35 -12.36 5.70
C VAL A 450 -6.29 -12.04 4.55
N LEU A 451 -6.28 -10.78 4.14
CA LEU A 451 -7.07 -10.27 3.02
C LEU A 451 -6.26 -10.44 1.74
N ASP A 452 -6.82 -11.17 0.79
CA ASP A 452 -6.25 -11.45 -0.51
C ASP A 452 -7.00 -10.63 -1.57
N PHE A 453 -6.26 -9.77 -2.30
CA PHE A 453 -6.78 -8.93 -3.37
C PHE A 453 -7.46 -9.76 -4.48
N GLY A 454 -6.99 -10.99 -4.69
CA GLY A 454 -7.49 -11.89 -5.70
C GLY A 454 -6.66 -11.90 -6.98
N TYR A 455 -7.26 -12.44 -8.03
CA TYR A 455 -6.58 -12.76 -9.29
C TYR A 455 -6.23 -11.48 -10.06
N SER A 456 -4.92 -11.25 -10.18
CA SER A 456 -4.34 -10.16 -10.97
C SER A 456 -3.13 -10.65 -11.76
N PRO A 457 -3.34 -11.36 -12.88
CA PRO A 457 -2.26 -11.87 -13.72
C PRO A 457 -1.42 -10.76 -14.32
N VAL A 458 -0.16 -11.12 -14.57
CA VAL A 458 0.87 -10.25 -15.16
C VAL A 458 1.38 -10.94 -16.42
N THR A 459 1.40 -10.21 -17.52
CA THR A 459 2.05 -10.63 -18.76
C THR A 459 3.21 -9.70 -19.07
N LYS A 460 3.92 -9.92 -20.19
CA LYS A 460 4.94 -8.97 -20.66
C LYS A 460 4.36 -7.60 -21.05
N GLY A 461 3.08 -7.53 -21.41
CA GLY A 461 2.46 -6.34 -22.02
C GLY A 461 1.39 -5.65 -21.18
N TYR A 462 0.75 -6.37 -20.26
CA TYR A 462 -0.32 -5.81 -19.42
C TYR A 462 -0.43 -6.53 -18.06
N ILE A 463 -0.97 -5.80 -17.10
CA ILE A 463 -1.54 -6.32 -15.86
C ILE A 463 -3.05 -6.22 -16.00
N GLN A 464 -3.78 -7.14 -15.42
CA GLN A 464 -5.24 -7.05 -15.33
C GLN A 464 -5.69 -7.64 -14.01
N ALA A 465 -6.59 -6.94 -13.29
CA ALA A 465 -7.22 -7.46 -12.08
C ALA A 465 -8.67 -7.86 -12.34
N TYR A 466 -9.16 -8.89 -11.65
CA TYR A 466 -10.53 -9.39 -11.79
C TYR A 466 -11.33 -9.27 -10.47
N GLY A 467 -12.49 -8.62 -10.53
CA GLY A 467 -13.40 -8.53 -9.39
C GLY A 467 -14.00 -9.89 -9.04
N HIS A 468 -14.57 -10.01 -7.86
CA HIS A 468 -15.15 -11.26 -7.33
C HIS A 468 -14.16 -12.43 -7.21
N THR A 469 -12.87 -12.13 -7.09
CA THR A 469 -11.81 -13.13 -6.91
C THR A 469 -11.07 -12.98 -5.58
N GLY A 470 -11.33 -11.92 -4.81
CA GLY A 470 -10.72 -11.69 -3.52
C GLY A 470 -11.25 -12.65 -2.45
N VAL A 471 -10.39 -13.00 -1.51
CA VAL A 471 -10.65 -13.99 -0.45
C VAL A 471 -10.18 -13.42 0.89
N LEU A 472 -10.96 -13.69 1.93
CA LEU A 472 -10.56 -13.48 3.31
C LEU A 472 -10.20 -14.84 3.91
N TRP A 473 -8.93 -15.04 4.19
CA TRP A 473 -8.38 -16.24 4.82
C TRP A 473 -8.36 -16.06 6.33
N LYS A 474 -8.68 -17.11 7.08
CA LYS A 474 -8.57 -17.17 8.54
C LYS A 474 -7.55 -18.22 8.92
N ILE A 475 -6.59 -17.84 9.76
CA ILE A 475 -5.54 -18.71 10.28
C ILE A 475 -5.73 -18.78 11.79
N THR A 476 -6.05 -19.95 12.31
CA THR A 476 -6.31 -20.14 13.74
C THR A 476 -5.25 -21.04 14.33
N LYS A 477 -4.76 -20.70 15.52
CA LYS A 477 -3.88 -21.59 16.27
C LYS A 477 -4.69 -22.74 16.89
N GLU A 478 -4.21 -23.96 16.72
CA GLU A 478 -4.83 -25.20 17.23
C GLU A 478 -4.43 -25.53 18.68
#